data_AF-A0A976K749-F1
#
_entry.id   AF-A0A976K749-F1
#
_cell.length_a   1.000
_cell.length_b   1.000
_cell.length_c   1.000
_cell.angle_alpha   90.00
_cell.angle_beta   90.00
_cell.angle_gamma   90.00
#
_symmetry.space_group_name_H-M   'P 1'
#
loop_
_entity.id
_entity.type
_entity.pdbx_description
1 polymer ?
#
loop_
_entity_poly.entity_id
_entity_poly.type
_entity_poly.pdbx_seq_one_letter_code
_entity_poly.pdbx_strand_id
1 'polypeptide(L)'
;MTTKAHHENLKERRLADAWAELQAHADGGNTLAPDAYRLAFADPEFLLRRETRGIRFQLEMLKPDLAQRELGIENTIVVFGSARFREPAVAQAALAEAEATGDARALARARAQVRNARYYDDAREFARIVARYSRSCPHEDKLFICTGGGPGIMEAANRGAHDEGALNVGLNITLPHEQSANPYITPELSFKFHYFALRKMHFMMRAKALVAFPGGFGTLDELFEVITLVQCRKARPVPIVLFGSEYWKRLIDFNVLVEEGAVSAEDLELFVTVDDPRLAWEHIVRFYDLPAAEVRCP
;
A
#
# COMPACT_ATOMS: atom_id res chain seq x y z
N MET A 1 21.11 -61.42 1.87
CA MET A 1 19.95 -60.64 2.34
C MET A 1 20.47 -59.30 2.85
N THR A 2 20.77 -58.41 1.90
CA THR A 2 19.98 -57.20 1.57
C THR A 2 20.34 -56.01 2.46
N THR A 3 21.42 -55.34 2.05
CA THR A 3 21.77 -53.96 2.37
C THR A 3 20.57 -53.08 2.02
N LYS A 4 19.88 -52.51 3.02
CA LYS A 4 18.87 -51.49 2.78
C LYS A 4 19.58 -50.19 2.39
N ALA A 5 19.56 -49.90 1.10
CA ALA A 5 19.91 -48.58 0.59
C ALA A 5 18.98 -47.54 1.23
N HIS A 6 19.56 -46.59 1.98
CA HIS A 6 18.89 -45.33 2.30
C HIS A 6 18.68 -44.60 0.97
N HIS A 7 17.45 -44.63 0.45
CA HIS A 7 17.03 -43.70 -0.59
C HIS A 7 16.86 -42.34 0.08
N GLU A 8 17.90 -41.50 0.06
CA GLU A 8 17.72 -40.08 0.28
C GLU A 8 16.84 -39.54 -0.84
N ASN A 9 15.63 -39.12 -0.48
CA ASN A 9 14.67 -38.55 -1.40
C ASN A 9 15.16 -37.14 -1.79
N LEU A 10 15.55 -36.95 -3.05
CA LEU A 10 16.03 -35.67 -3.61
C LEU A 10 15.02 -34.51 -3.53
N LYS A 11 13.82 -34.75 -3.00
CA LYS A 11 12.78 -33.74 -2.74
C LYS A 11 12.54 -33.46 -1.24
N GLU A 12 13.37 -33.99 -0.34
CA GLU A 12 13.25 -33.69 1.10
C GLU A 12 13.54 -32.22 1.41
N ARG A 13 12.53 -31.51 1.91
CA ARG A 13 12.63 -30.12 2.36
C ARG A 13 13.17 -30.09 3.81
N ARG A 14 14.42 -30.49 4.02
CA ARG A 14 15.07 -30.44 5.36
C ARG A 14 14.95 -29.07 6.05
N LEU A 15 14.92 -28.00 5.26
CA LEU A 15 14.70 -26.62 5.72
C LEU A 15 13.26 -26.34 6.20
N ALA A 16 12.26 -26.92 5.54
CA ALA A 16 10.86 -26.73 5.91
C ALA A 16 10.51 -27.53 7.17
N ASP A 17 11.11 -28.72 7.32
CA ASP A 17 10.93 -29.56 8.50
C ASP A 17 11.60 -28.92 9.74
N ALA A 18 12.80 -28.35 9.58
CA ALA A 18 13.46 -27.57 10.63
C ALA A 18 12.68 -26.30 11.01
N TRP A 19 12.04 -25.65 10.03
CA TRP A 19 11.17 -24.49 10.28
C TRP A 19 9.91 -24.87 11.05
N ALA A 20 9.28 -26.01 10.72
CA ALA A 20 8.12 -26.53 11.45
C ALA A 20 8.47 -26.91 12.90
N GLU A 21 9.64 -27.50 13.15
CA GLU A 21 10.13 -27.79 14.51
C GLU A 21 10.38 -26.51 15.32
N LEU A 22 10.98 -25.48 14.71
CA LEU A 22 11.18 -24.16 15.33
C LEU A 22 9.87 -23.45 15.68
N GLN A 23 8.87 -23.57 14.81
CA GLN A 23 7.55 -22.96 15.00
C GLN A 23 6.78 -23.64 16.15
N ALA A 24 6.86 -24.97 16.25
CA ALA A 24 6.29 -25.73 17.36
C ALA A 24 6.90 -25.36 18.73
N HIS A 25 8.17 -24.94 18.78
CA HIS A 25 8.81 -24.44 20.01
C HIS A 25 8.43 -22.99 20.36
N ALA A 26 8.10 -22.16 19.37
CA ALA A 26 7.71 -20.76 19.55
C ALA A 26 6.22 -20.59 19.92
N ASP A 27 5.34 -21.47 19.43
CA ASP A 27 3.88 -21.40 19.63
C ASP A 27 3.42 -21.59 21.09
N GLY A 28 4.30 -22.05 21.99
CA GLY A 28 4.02 -22.23 23.41
C GLY A 28 4.11 -20.96 24.29
N GLY A 29 4.34 -19.78 23.69
CA GLY A 29 4.52 -18.53 24.45
C GLY A 29 5.84 -18.46 25.24
N ASN A 30 6.77 -19.38 24.98
CA ASN A 30 8.09 -19.39 25.59
C ASN A 30 8.99 -18.30 25.00
N THR A 31 9.80 -17.68 25.84
CA THR A 31 10.85 -16.76 25.39
C THR A 31 11.88 -17.54 24.57
N LEU A 32 12.29 -16.96 23.44
CA LEU A 32 13.32 -17.55 22.58
C LEU A 32 14.64 -17.60 23.35
N ALA A 33 15.10 -18.81 23.68
CA ALA A 33 16.34 -19.02 24.40
C ALA A 33 17.55 -19.11 23.43
N PRO A 34 18.74 -18.61 23.84
CA PRO A 34 19.97 -18.76 23.07
C PRO A 34 20.33 -20.24 22.87
N ASP A 35 20.67 -20.61 21.64
CA ASP A 35 21.04 -21.98 21.27
C ASP A 35 22.10 -21.96 20.15
N ALA A 36 23.35 -22.18 20.53
CA ALA A 36 24.49 -22.10 19.61
C ALA A 36 24.52 -23.23 18.56
N TYR A 37 23.69 -24.27 18.70
CA TYR A 37 23.63 -25.38 17.76
C TYR A 37 22.66 -25.14 16.59
N ARG A 38 21.84 -24.07 16.64
CA ARG A 38 20.96 -23.69 15.52
C ARG A 38 21.77 -23.07 14.38
N LEU A 39 21.32 -23.32 13.15
CA LEU A 39 21.85 -22.63 11.96
C LEU A 39 21.48 -21.15 12.03
N ALA A 40 22.46 -20.25 11.86
CA ALA A 40 22.28 -18.81 12.07
C ALA A 40 21.16 -18.18 11.22
N PHE A 41 20.97 -18.61 9.96
CA PHE A 41 19.90 -18.09 9.10
C PHE A 41 18.51 -18.63 9.45
N ALA A 42 18.42 -19.65 10.30
CA ALA A 42 17.19 -20.28 10.76
C ALA A 42 17.00 -20.12 12.28
N ASP A 43 17.85 -19.36 12.97
CA ASP A 43 17.73 -19.14 14.41
C ASP A 43 16.93 -17.85 14.70
N PRO A 44 15.65 -17.95 15.12
CA PRO A 44 14.81 -16.78 15.38
C PRO A 44 15.31 -15.95 16.57
N GLU A 45 15.97 -16.55 17.56
CA GLU A 45 16.55 -15.79 18.67
C GLU A 45 17.66 -14.88 18.15
N PHE A 46 18.63 -15.46 17.44
CA PHE A 46 19.73 -14.72 16.82
C PHE A 46 19.24 -13.66 15.82
N LEU A 47 18.30 -13.98 14.94
CA LEU A 47 17.75 -13.05 13.95
C LEU A 47 16.98 -11.89 14.58
N LEU A 48 16.49 -12.02 15.82
CA LEU A 48 15.80 -10.95 16.52
C LEU A 48 16.74 -10.01 17.30
N ARG A 49 18.01 -10.38 17.50
CA ARG A 49 19.03 -9.58 18.19
C ARG A 49 19.29 -8.23 17.53
N ARG A 50 19.76 -7.25 18.30
CA ARG A 50 20.00 -5.87 17.81
C ARG A 50 21.04 -5.86 16.68
N GLU A 51 22.06 -6.69 16.82
CA GLU A 51 23.21 -6.84 15.92
C GLU A 51 22.77 -7.32 14.52
N THR A 52 21.72 -8.14 14.43
CA THR A 52 21.19 -8.69 13.18
C THR A 52 20.13 -7.79 12.52
N ARG A 53 19.86 -6.59 13.07
CA ARG A 53 18.92 -5.62 12.48
C ARG A 53 19.23 -5.32 11.02
N GLY A 54 20.51 -5.15 10.66
CA GLY A 54 20.91 -4.87 9.27
C GLY A 54 20.52 -5.98 8.30
N ILE A 55 20.57 -7.24 8.74
CA ILE A 55 20.16 -8.39 7.92
C ILE A 55 18.64 -8.38 7.72
N ARG A 56 17.86 -8.10 8.78
CA ARG A 56 16.40 -7.96 8.66
C ARG A 56 16.00 -6.82 7.72
N PHE A 57 16.74 -5.71 7.72
CA PHE A 57 16.55 -4.63 6.76
C PHE A 57 16.76 -5.12 5.31
N GLN A 58 17.82 -5.88 5.05
CA GLN A 58 18.07 -6.45 3.73
C GLN A 58 16.96 -7.41 3.30
N LEU A 59 16.43 -8.23 4.22
CA LEU A 59 15.32 -9.14 3.93
C LEU A 59 14.02 -8.40 3.58
N GLU A 60 13.66 -7.36 4.36
CA GLU A 60 12.49 -6.52 4.08
C GLU A 60 12.65 -5.65 2.82
N MET A 61 13.88 -5.32 2.43
CA MET A 61 14.15 -4.71 1.12
C MET A 61 14.00 -5.72 -0.02
N LEU A 62 14.61 -6.90 0.11
CA LEU A 62 14.76 -7.87 -0.98
C LEU A 62 13.48 -8.65 -1.28
N LYS A 63 12.77 -9.16 -0.27
CA LYS A 63 11.62 -10.06 -0.47
C LYS A 63 10.50 -9.42 -1.31
N PRO A 64 10.04 -8.19 -1.01
CA PRO A 64 8.98 -7.56 -1.80
C PRO A 64 9.47 -7.15 -3.20
N ASP A 65 10.75 -6.81 -3.33
CA ASP A 65 11.34 -6.43 -4.63
C ASP A 65 11.39 -7.63 -5.59
N LEU A 66 11.87 -8.78 -5.13
CA LEU A 66 11.92 -10.01 -5.94
C LEU A 66 10.53 -10.45 -6.38
N ALA A 67 9.58 -10.57 -5.45
CA ALA A 67 8.23 -11.02 -5.75
C ALA A 67 7.49 -10.09 -6.73
N GLN A 68 7.68 -8.78 -6.61
CA GLN A 68 7.13 -7.81 -7.57
C GLN A 68 7.78 -7.95 -8.96
N ARG A 69 9.11 -8.11 -9.04
CA ARG A 69 9.81 -8.33 -10.33
C ARG A 69 9.38 -9.62 -11.01
N GLU A 70 9.24 -10.71 -10.27
CA GLU A 70 8.81 -12.01 -10.79
C GLU A 70 7.41 -11.95 -11.42
N LEU A 71 6.54 -11.09 -10.90
CA LEU A 71 5.20 -10.83 -11.42
C LEU A 71 5.13 -9.63 -12.38
N GLY A 72 6.28 -9.04 -12.73
CA GLY A 72 6.36 -7.96 -13.71
C GLY A 72 5.85 -6.60 -13.24
N ILE A 73 5.75 -6.39 -11.92
CA ILE A 73 5.29 -5.13 -11.34
C ILE A 73 6.45 -4.11 -11.35
N GLU A 74 6.60 -3.41 -12.47
CA GLU A 74 7.65 -2.40 -12.65
C GLU A 74 7.17 -0.95 -12.41
N ASN A 75 5.87 -0.70 -12.63
CA ASN A 75 5.29 0.63 -12.54
C ASN A 75 4.04 0.63 -11.67
N THR A 76 4.05 1.39 -10.58
CA THR A 76 2.92 1.47 -9.65
C THR A 76 2.31 2.87 -9.59
N ILE A 77 1.00 2.93 -9.45
CA ILE A 77 0.29 4.12 -9.01
C ILE A 77 0.00 3.93 -7.53
N VAL A 78 0.64 4.76 -6.70
CA VAL A 78 0.52 4.68 -5.25
C VAL A 78 -0.72 5.46 -4.82
N VAL A 79 -1.65 4.76 -4.16
CA VAL A 79 -2.88 5.36 -3.66
C VAL A 79 -2.87 5.35 -2.13
N PHE A 80 -2.99 6.55 -1.55
CA PHE A 80 -3.11 6.75 -0.10
C PHE A 80 -4.43 7.40 0.25
N GLY A 81 -4.86 7.19 1.49
CA GLY A 81 -6.04 7.84 2.05
C GLY A 81 -6.42 7.25 3.40
N SER A 82 -7.56 7.68 3.91
CA SER A 82 -8.08 7.25 5.21
C SER A 82 -8.27 5.73 5.29
N ALA A 83 -7.66 5.10 6.29
CA ALA A 83 -7.97 3.72 6.68
C ALA A 83 -9.36 3.58 7.34
N ARG A 84 -10.07 4.69 7.58
CA ARG A 84 -11.32 4.72 8.35
C ARG A 84 -12.55 4.96 7.50
N PHE A 85 -12.41 5.42 6.26
CA PHE A 85 -13.56 5.66 5.40
C PHE A 85 -14.12 4.32 4.93
N ARG A 86 -15.43 4.21 4.83
CA ARG A 86 -16.11 2.94 4.56
C ARG A 86 -16.89 3.03 3.25
N GLU A 87 -17.14 1.86 2.66
CA GLU A 87 -18.08 1.73 1.54
C GLU A 87 -19.45 2.32 1.93
N PRO A 88 -20.16 3.00 1.01
CA PRO A 88 -21.41 3.70 1.34
C PRO A 88 -22.47 2.85 2.03
N ALA A 89 -22.64 1.59 1.62
CA ALA A 89 -23.60 0.69 2.24
C ALA A 89 -23.27 0.44 3.72
N VAL A 90 -21.99 0.25 4.06
CA VAL A 90 -21.52 0.05 5.43
C VAL A 90 -21.65 1.34 6.25
N ALA A 91 -21.31 2.49 5.66
CA ALA A 91 -21.47 3.78 6.32
C ALA A 91 -22.94 4.11 6.63
N GLN A 92 -23.85 3.78 5.71
CA GLN A 92 -25.29 3.99 5.87
C GLN A 92 -25.89 3.06 6.93
N ALA A 93 -25.49 1.79 6.95
CA ALA A 93 -25.90 0.84 7.98
C ALA A 93 -25.45 1.30 9.38
N ALA A 94 -24.21 1.76 9.51
CA ALA A 94 -23.69 2.31 10.76
C ALA A 94 -24.42 3.58 11.22
N LEU A 95 -24.92 4.40 10.27
CA LEU A 95 -25.75 5.56 10.60
C LEU A 95 -27.12 5.13 11.16
N ALA A 96 -27.79 4.18 10.51
CA ALA A 96 -29.07 3.68 10.99
C ALA A 96 -28.97 3.06 12.40
N GLU A 97 -27.90 2.32 12.67
CA GLU A 97 -27.61 1.77 14.01
C GLU A 97 -27.35 2.89 15.03
N ALA A 98 -26.56 3.90 14.68
CA ALA A 98 -26.29 5.03 15.56
C ALA A 98 -27.55 5.86 15.86
N GLU A 99 -28.46 6.01 14.89
CA GLU A 99 -29.75 6.67 15.08
C GLU A 99 -30.65 5.90 16.05
N ALA A 100 -30.62 4.56 16.00
CA ALA A 100 -31.38 3.71 16.91
C ALA A 100 -30.88 3.77 18.37
N THR A 101 -29.56 3.93 18.58
CA THR A 101 -28.97 3.98 19.93
C THR A 101 -29.08 5.36 20.60
N GLY A 102 -29.21 6.44 19.82
CA GLY A 102 -29.29 7.81 20.35
C GLY A 102 -27.99 8.36 20.93
N ASP A 103 -26.85 7.65 20.82
CA ASP A 103 -25.54 8.18 21.25
C ASP A 103 -25.08 9.29 20.29
N ALA A 104 -25.04 10.53 20.79
CA ALA A 104 -24.60 11.69 20.03
C ALA A 104 -23.18 11.54 19.43
N ARG A 105 -22.27 10.84 20.13
CA ARG A 105 -20.90 10.61 19.63
C ARG A 105 -20.90 9.58 18.50
N ALA A 106 -21.63 8.47 18.64
CA ALA A 106 -21.81 7.50 17.58
C ALA A 106 -22.46 8.14 16.34
N LEU A 107 -23.51 8.93 16.54
CA LEU A 107 -24.23 9.62 15.46
C LEU A 107 -23.33 10.61 14.71
N ALA A 108 -22.53 11.41 15.43
CA ALA A 108 -21.58 12.34 14.81
C ALA A 108 -20.52 11.60 13.97
N ARG A 109 -19.99 10.47 14.47
CA ARG A 109 -19.05 9.62 13.73
C ARG A 109 -19.70 9.00 12.50
N ALA A 110 -20.91 8.44 12.62
CA ALA A 110 -21.60 7.79 11.51
C ALA A 110 -21.98 8.80 10.41
N ARG A 111 -22.44 10.01 10.77
CA ARG A 111 -22.66 11.10 9.80
C ARG A 111 -21.37 11.48 9.08
N ALA A 112 -20.23 11.50 9.78
CA ALA A 112 -18.94 11.74 9.15
C ALA A 112 -18.54 10.61 8.19
N GLN A 113 -18.83 9.35 8.53
CA GLN A 113 -18.61 8.21 7.64
C GLN A 113 -19.44 8.33 6.37
N VAL A 114 -20.73 8.62 6.47
CA VAL A 114 -21.60 8.79 5.29
C VAL A 114 -21.12 9.93 4.39
N ARG A 115 -20.74 11.09 4.95
CA ARG A 115 -20.18 12.21 4.14
C ARG A 115 -18.92 11.81 3.38
N ASN A 116 -18.06 10.99 3.99
CA ASN A 116 -16.77 10.61 3.43
C ASN A 116 -16.83 9.34 2.57
N ALA A 117 -17.94 8.60 2.60
CA ALA A 117 -18.07 7.33 1.90
C ALA A 117 -17.93 7.46 0.38
N ARG A 118 -18.27 8.64 -0.19
CA ARG A 118 -18.06 8.93 -1.62
C ARG A 118 -16.62 8.69 -2.06
N TYR A 119 -15.65 9.03 -1.21
CA TYR A 119 -14.23 8.88 -1.53
C TYR A 119 -13.81 7.41 -1.65
N TYR A 120 -14.53 6.49 -1.00
CA TYR A 120 -14.33 5.05 -1.19
C TYR A 120 -14.69 4.66 -2.63
N ASP A 121 -15.87 5.06 -3.12
CA ASP A 121 -16.28 4.77 -4.49
C ASP A 121 -15.38 5.45 -5.52
N ASP A 122 -14.99 6.71 -5.27
CA ASP A 122 -14.07 7.45 -6.13
C ASP A 122 -12.71 6.76 -6.25
N ALA A 123 -12.13 6.29 -5.13
CA ALA A 123 -10.87 5.55 -5.13
C ALA A 123 -10.97 4.20 -5.85
N ARG A 124 -12.10 3.51 -5.69
CA ARG A 124 -12.40 2.26 -6.41
C ARG A 124 -12.53 2.50 -7.90
N GLU A 125 -13.24 3.54 -8.31
CA GLU A 125 -13.40 3.87 -9.73
C GLU A 125 -12.09 4.35 -10.36
N PHE A 126 -11.31 5.18 -9.67
CA PHE A 126 -9.96 5.56 -10.12
C PHE A 126 -9.10 4.33 -10.41
N ALA A 127 -9.07 3.36 -9.49
CA ALA A 127 -8.31 2.14 -9.67
C ALA A 127 -8.82 1.27 -10.84
N ARG A 128 -10.13 1.24 -11.10
CA ARG A 128 -10.69 0.55 -12.28
C ARG A 128 -10.24 1.21 -13.58
N ILE A 129 -10.24 2.54 -13.65
CA ILE A 129 -9.77 3.29 -14.82
C ILE A 129 -8.32 2.91 -15.13
N VAL A 130 -7.43 2.96 -14.12
CA VAL A 130 -6.03 2.56 -14.25
C VAL A 130 -5.91 1.10 -14.72
N ALA A 131 -6.63 0.18 -14.09
CA ALA A 131 -6.56 -1.24 -14.42
C ALA A 131 -7.05 -1.55 -15.86
N ARG A 132 -8.12 -0.89 -16.31
CA ARG A 132 -8.62 -1.03 -17.69
C ARG A 132 -7.62 -0.51 -18.71
N TYR A 133 -7.02 0.65 -18.45
CA TYR A 133 -5.94 1.18 -19.29
C TYR A 133 -4.78 0.18 -19.37
N SER A 134 -4.25 -0.25 -18.23
CA SER A 134 -3.12 -1.18 -18.16
C SER A 134 -3.37 -2.53 -18.83
N ARG A 135 -4.62 -2.99 -18.92
CA ARG A 135 -4.95 -4.24 -19.64
C ARG A 135 -4.61 -4.14 -21.12
N SER A 136 -4.74 -2.96 -21.71
CA SER A 136 -4.45 -2.71 -23.13
C SER A 136 -2.97 -2.46 -23.42
N CYS A 137 -2.15 -2.22 -22.39
CA CYS A 137 -0.74 -1.88 -22.54
C CYS A 137 0.17 -3.12 -22.72
N PRO A 138 1.29 -2.98 -23.45
CA PRO A 138 2.42 -3.91 -23.36
C PRO A 138 2.88 -4.07 -21.92
N HIS A 139 3.54 -5.20 -21.63
CA HIS A 139 3.94 -5.55 -20.27
C HIS A 139 4.80 -4.47 -19.60
N GLU A 140 5.81 -3.90 -20.30
CA GLU A 140 6.67 -2.85 -19.75
C GLU A 140 5.95 -1.54 -19.38
N ASP A 141 4.78 -1.28 -19.96
CA ASP A 141 4.03 -0.03 -19.78
C ASP A 141 2.82 -0.21 -18.84
N LYS A 142 2.57 -1.42 -18.34
CA LYS A 142 1.48 -1.68 -17.41
C LYS A 142 1.67 -0.90 -16.12
N LEU A 143 0.60 -0.27 -15.66
CA LEU A 143 0.51 0.43 -14.39
C LEU A 143 -0.33 -0.39 -13.41
N PHE A 144 0.18 -0.58 -12.20
CA PHE A 144 -0.48 -1.39 -11.17
C PHE A 144 -0.84 -0.55 -9.95
N ILE A 145 -1.98 -0.82 -9.31
CA ILE A 145 -2.35 -0.15 -8.08
C ILE A 145 -1.49 -0.68 -6.93
N CYS A 146 -0.89 0.23 -6.16
CA CYS A 146 -0.13 -0.07 -4.96
C CYS A 146 -0.67 0.74 -3.79
N THR A 147 -0.92 0.10 -2.65
CA THR A 147 -1.47 0.78 -1.46
C THR A 147 -0.76 0.31 -0.20
N GLY A 148 -1.10 0.89 0.94
CA GLY A 148 -0.67 0.39 2.25
C GLY A 148 -1.36 -0.90 2.71
N GLY A 149 -2.28 -1.45 1.91
CA GLY A 149 -2.93 -2.74 2.12
C GLY A 149 -3.90 -2.82 3.30
N GLY A 150 -4.18 -1.70 3.97
CA GLY A 150 -5.16 -1.60 5.04
C GLY A 150 -6.60 -1.44 4.53
N PRO A 151 -7.57 -1.24 5.44
CA PRO A 151 -8.97 -0.95 5.11
C PRO A 151 -9.15 0.46 4.50
N GLY A 152 -10.39 0.78 4.14
CA GLY A 152 -10.81 2.11 3.70
C GLY A 152 -10.34 2.46 2.30
N ILE A 153 -9.75 3.65 2.09
CA ILE A 153 -9.35 4.07 0.74
C ILE A 153 -8.32 3.11 0.11
N MET A 154 -7.41 2.57 0.91
CA MET A 154 -6.46 1.56 0.43
C MET A 154 -7.18 0.31 -0.09
N GLU A 155 -8.14 -0.20 0.68
CA GLU A 155 -8.99 -1.31 0.26
C GLU A 155 -9.80 -0.97 -0.99
N ALA A 156 -10.40 0.22 -1.07
CA ALA A 156 -11.16 0.67 -2.22
C ALA A 156 -10.33 0.63 -3.51
N ALA A 157 -9.10 1.15 -3.45
CA ALA A 157 -8.19 1.14 -4.58
C ALA A 157 -7.74 -0.28 -4.96
N ASN A 158 -7.35 -1.12 -3.99
CA ASN A 158 -7.03 -2.53 -4.26
C ASN A 158 -8.23 -3.26 -4.89
N ARG A 159 -9.44 -3.05 -4.35
CA ARG A 159 -10.69 -3.62 -4.85
C ARG A 159 -11.01 -3.17 -6.25
N GLY A 160 -10.80 -1.90 -6.59
CA GLY A 160 -11.02 -1.39 -7.95
C GLY A 160 -10.16 -2.09 -8.99
N ALA A 161 -8.88 -2.33 -8.69
CA ALA A 161 -8.01 -3.12 -9.56
C ALA A 161 -8.42 -4.61 -9.60
N HIS A 162 -8.74 -5.19 -8.45
CA HIS A 162 -9.21 -6.57 -8.34
C HIS A 162 -10.49 -6.83 -9.13
N ASP A 163 -11.47 -5.91 -9.10
CA ASP A 163 -12.72 -6.02 -9.87
C ASP A 163 -12.45 -6.14 -11.38
N GLU A 164 -11.34 -5.56 -11.86
CA GLU A 164 -10.88 -5.62 -13.25
C GLU A 164 -9.91 -6.78 -13.50
N GLY A 165 -9.75 -7.71 -12.55
CA GLY A 165 -8.84 -8.84 -12.66
C GLY A 165 -7.36 -8.44 -12.77
N ALA A 166 -7.00 -7.22 -12.42
CA ALA A 166 -5.63 -6.74 -12.46
C ALA A 166 -4.88 -7.07 -11.17
N LEU A 167 -3.58 -7.39 -11.31
CA LEU A 167 -2.70 -7.54 -10.16
C LEU A 167 -2.60 -6.21 -9.41
N ASN A 168 -2.52 -6.28 -8.09
CA ASN A 168 -2.38 -5.09 -7.24
C ASN A 168 -1.59 -5.40 -5.97
N VAL A 169 -0.86 -4.40 -5.48
CA VAL A 169 0.11 -4.54 -4.40
C VAL A 169 -0.43 -3.97 -3.10
N GLY A 170 -0.20 -4.69 -2.00
CA GLY A 170 -0.44 -4.23 -0.64
C GLY A 170 0.84 -4.25 0.17
N LEU A 171 1.30 -3.09 0.61
CA LEU A 171 2.45 -2.93 1.49
C LEU A 171 1.94 -2.65 2.91
N ASN A 172 1.57 -3.68 3.68
CA ASN A 172 1.08 -3.58 5.06
C ASN A 172 2.22 -3.29 6.04
N ILE A 173 1.88 -2.79 7.23
CA ILE A 173 2.84 -2.56 8.33
C ILE A 173 2.32 -3.22 9.60
N THR A 174 3.23 -3.76 10.41
CA THR A 174 2.90 -4.30 11.73
C THR A 174 2.54 -3.15 12.68
N LEU A 175 1.33 -3.20 13.26
CA LEU A 175 0.83 -2.21 14.22
C LEU A 175 0.47 -2.90 15.55
N PRO A 176 0.45 -2.17 16.69
CA PRO A 176 0.08 -2.73 17.99
C PRO A 176 -1.34 -3.32 18.04
N HIS A 177 -2.25 -2.79 17.21
CA HIS A 177 -3.55 -3.38 16.97
C HIS A 177 -3.55 -3.94 15.55
N GLU A 178 -3.92 -5.21 15.42
CA GLU A 178 -3.82 -5.92 14.15
C GLU A 178 -4.75 -5.32 13.09
N GLN A 179 -4.15 -4.74 12.05
CA GLN A 179 -4.83 -4.51 10.78
C GLN A 179 -4.52 -5.72 9.90
N SER A 180 -5.54 -6.52 9.59
CA SER A 180 -5.44 -7.54 8.54
C SER A 180 -5.26 -6.85 7.19
N ALA A 181 -4.52 -7.51 6.30
CA ALA A 181 -4.48 -7.12 4.89
C ALA A 181 -5.90 -7.21 4.32
N ASN A 182 -6.29 -6.22 3.51
CA ASN A 182 -7.61 -6.25 2.89
C ASN A 182 -7.69 -7.41 1.87
N PRO A 183 -8.88 -8.02 1.68
CA PRO A 183 -9.01 -9.29 0.97
C PRO A 183 -8.87 -9.16 -0.56
N TYR A 184 -8.69 -7.95 -1.10
CA TYR A 184 -8.63 -7.68 -2.54
C TYR A 184 -7.20 -7.55 -3.06
N ILE A 185 -6.21 -7.59 -2.19
CA ILE A 185 -4.80 -7.60 -2.57
C ILE A 185 -4.48 -8.92 -3.26
N THR A 186 -3.70 -8.88 -4.34
CA THR A 186 -3.17 -10.09 -4.95
C THR A 186 -2.38 -10.89 -3.90
N PRO A 187 -2.73 -12.17 -3.62
CA PRO A 187 -2.14 -12.93 -2.51
C PRO A 187 -0.61 -12.93 -2.47
N GLU A 188 0.03 -13.07 -3.64
CA GLU A 188 1.49 -13.08 -3.80
C GLU A 188 2.14 -11.70 -3.62
N LEU A 189 1.34 -10.62 -3.63
CA LEU A 189 1.77 -9.22 -3.52
C LEU A 189 1.27 -8.53 -2.25
N SER A 190 0.86 -9.31 -1.24
CA SER A 190 0.48 -8.84 0.09
C SER A 190 1.66 -8.94 1.05
N PHE A 191 2.45 -7.88 1.16
CA PHE A 191 3.65 -7.82 1.98
C PHE A 191 3.38 -7.19 3.34
N LYS A 192 4.02 -7.69 4.40
CA LYS A 192 3.93 -7.12 5.77
C LYS A 192 5.32 -6.69 6.21
N PHE A 193 5.45 -5.40 6.49
CA PHE A 193 6.69 -4.78 6.96
C PHE A 193 6.70 -4.64 8.49
N HIS A 194 7.91 -4.54 9.04
CA HIS A 194 8.13 -4.10 10.41
C HIS A 194 8.73 -2.68 10.43
N TYR A 195 9.60 -2.35 9.46
CA TYR A 195 10.24 -1.04 9.40
C TYR A 195 9.51 -0.08 8.46
N PHE A 196 8.98 1.02 9.00
CA PHE A 196 8.31 2.08 8.22
C PHE A 196 9.18 2.61 7.07
N ALA A 197 10.48 2.83 7.31
CA ALA A 197 11.38 3.38 6.30
C ALA A 197 11.51 2.48 5.06
N LEU A 198 11.53 1.15 5.22
CA LEU A 198 11.63 0.23 4.09
C LEU A 198 10.33 0.16 3.32
N ARG A 199 9.19 0.18 4.03
CA ARG A 199 7.86 0.28 3.42
C ARG A 199 7.73 1.54 2.56
N LYS A 200 8.15 2.69 3.09
CA LYS A 200 8.20 3.98 2.40
C LYS A 200 9.07 3.93 1.15
N MET A 201 10.27 3.36 1.28
CA MET A 201 11.17 3.15 0.14
C MET A 201 10.52 2.29 -0.95
N HIS A 202 9.81 1.21 -0.60
CA HIS A 202 9.11 0.36 -1.58
C HIS A 202 7.98 1.08 -2.32
N PHE A 203 7.26 2.01 -1.69
CA PHE A 203 6.31 2.86 -2.42
C PHE A 203 7.02 3.63 -3.53
N MET A 204 8.16 4.25 -3.21
CA MET A 204 8.87 5.14 -4.13
C MET A 204 9.69 4.44 -5.20
N MET A 205 10.20 3.23 -4.94
CA MET A 205 11.03 2.49 -5.91
C MET A 205 10.36 2.27 -7.26
N ARG A 206 9.03 2.15 -7.27
CA ARG A 206 8.23 1.80 -8.46
C ARG A 206 7.15 2.84 -8.81
N ALA A 207 7.00 3.87 -7.99
CA ALA A 207 5.97 4.88 -8.16
C ALA A 207 6.12 5.63 -9.49
N LYS A 208 5.05 5.63 -10.28
CA LYS A 208 4.81 6.53 -11.41
C LYS A 208 3.78 7.59 -11.09
N ALA A 209 3.03 7.49 -10.01
CA ALA A 209 2.14 8.56 -9.59
C ALA A 209 1.81 8.39 -8.11
N LEU A 210 1.48 9.51 -7.47
CA LEU A 210 0.88 9.53 -6.15
C LEU A 210 -0.55 10.08 -6.25
N VAL A 211 -1.52 9.35 -5.71
CA VAL A 211 -2.89 9.85 -5.55
C VAL A 211 -3.27 9.79 -4.08
N ALA A 212 -3.34 10.97 -3.45
CA ALA A 212 -3.68 11.15 -2.05
C ALA A 212 -5.15 11.55 -1.92
N PHE A 213 -5.98 10.58 -1.54
CA PHE A 213 -7.34 10.82 -1.08
C PHE A 213 -7.35 11.39 0.34
N PRO A 214 -8.48 11.95 0.81
CA PRO A 214 -8.56 12.46 2.16
C PRO A 214 -8.22 11.40 3.21
N GLY A 215 -7.39 11.78 4.18
CA GLY A 215 -6.77 10.84 5.10
C GLY A 215 -6.18 11.50 6.35
N GLY A 216 -5.69 10.67 7.26
CA GLY A 216 -5.12 11.15 8.53
C GLY A 216 -3.61 11.40 8.44
N PHE A 217 -2.94 11.32 9.58
CA PHE A 217 -1.49 11.52 9.67
C PHE A 217 -0.67 10.59 8.78
N GLY A 218 -1.07 9.33 8.61
CA GLY A 218 -0.36 8.43 7.70
C GLY A 218 -0.41 8.91 6.24
N THR A 219 -1.53 9.49 5.80
CA THR A 219 -1.64 10.05 4.45
C THR A 219 -0.82 11.33 4.30
N LEU A 220 -0.81 12.18 5.34
CA LEU A 220 -0.01 13.41 5.35
C LEU A 220 1.50 13.11 5.37
N ASP A 221 1.93 12.16 6.18
CA ASP A 221 3.32 11.69 6.25
C ASP A 221 3.81 11.27 4.86
N GLU A 222 3.08 10.39 4.18
CA GLU A 222 3.45 9.95 2.84
C GLU A 222 3.37 11.08 1.80
N LEU A 223 2.33 11.93 1.85
CA LEU A 223 2.20 13.05 0.93
C LEU A 223 3.40 14.01 1.01
N PHE A 224 3.74 14.46 2.23
CA PHE A 224 4.84 15.39 2.42
C PHE A 224 6.19 14.76 2.14
N GLU A 225 6.36 13.46 2.40
CA GLU A 225 7.57 12.74 1.99
C GLU A 225 7.74 12.77 0.46
N VAL A 226 6.71 12.43 -0.31
CA VAL A 226 6.79 12.44 -1.78
C VAL A 226 7.04 13.84 -2.33
N ILE A 227 6.31 14.86 -1.84
CA ILE A 227 6.54 16.26 -2.24
C ILE A 227 8.00 16.64 -1.98
N THR A 228 8.53 16.35 -0.78
CA THR A 228 9.91 16.67 -0.41
C THR A 228 10.93 15.93 -1.29
N LEU A 229 10.70 14.65 -1.58
CA LEU A 229 11.59 13.85 -2.44
C LEU A 229 11.64 14.39 -3.87
N VAL A 230 10.51 14.84 -4.42
CA VAL A 230 10.44 15.45 -5.75
C VAL A 230 11.08 16.83 -5.74
N GLN A 231 10.73 17.68 -4.75
CA GLN A 231 11.30 19.02 -4.55
C GLN A 231 12.82 18.98 -4.48
N CYS A 232 13.38 18.10 -3.64
CA CYS A 232 14.82 17.95 -3.46
C CYS A 232 15.51 17.13 -4.58
N ARG A 233 14.77 16.72 -5.62
CA ARG A 233 15.27 15.90 -6.73
C ARG A 233 15.94 14.60 -6.29
N LYS A 234 15.46 14.02 -5.18
CA LYS A 234 15.90 12.71 -4.67
C LYS A 234 15.07 11.58 -5.28
N ALA A 235 13.88 11.88 -5.77
CA ALA A 235 13.10 11.02 -6.65
C ALA A 235 12.98 11.64 -8.05
N ARG A 236 12.65 10.82 -9.04
CA ARG A 236 12.24 11.32 -10.36
C ARG A 236 10.91 12.09 -10.21
N PRO A 237 10.65 13.12 -11.03
CA PRO A 237 9.34 13.75 -11.05
C PRO A 237 8.24 12.73 -11.33
N VAL A 238 7.20 12.78 -10.50
CA VAL A 238 5.97 11.99 -10.65
C VAL A 238 4.77 12.92 -10.43
N PRO A 239 3.63 12.70 -11.12
CA PRO A 239 2.42 13.45 -10.87
C PRO A 239 1.90 13.15 -9.44
N ILE A 240 1.63 14.21 -8.70
CA ILE A 240 1.05 14.15 -7.35
C ILE A 240 -0.36 14.73 -7.41
N VAL A 241 -1.35 13.91 -7.08
CA VAL A 241 -2.76 14.27 -7.14
C VAL A 241 -3.36 14.28 -5.74
N LEU A 242 -3.93 15.41 -5.33
CA LEU A 242 -4.74 15.57 -4.14
C LEU A 242 -6.22 15.42 -4.51
N PHE A 243 -6.86 14.35 -4.08
CA PHE A 243 -8.27 14.11 -4.38
C PHE A 243 -9.18 14.73 -3.30
N GLY A 244 -10.24 15.43 -3.70
CA GLY A 244 -11.21 16.05 -2.80
C GLY A 244 -10.79 17.45 -2.37
N SER A 245 -10.99 18.43 -3.26
CA SER A 245 -10.51 19.80 -3.07
C SER A 245 -11.06 20.49 -1.82
N GLU A 246 -12.34 20.23 -1.48
CA GLU A 246 -12.95 20.75 -0.25
C GLU A 246 -12.19 20.29 1.00
N TYR A 247 -11.74 19.03 1.03
CA TYR A 247 -11.04 18.47 2.18
C TYR A 247 -9.66 19.12 2.36
N TRP A 248 -8.86 19.16 1.29
CA TRP A 248 -7.49 19.68 1.34
C TRP A 248 -7.46 21.18 1.65
N LYS A 249 -8.32 21.98 1.02
CA LYS A 249 -8.44 23.43 1.28
C LYS A 249 -8.80 23.74 2.74
N ARG A 250 -9.61 22.89 3.38
CA ARG A 250 -10.00 23.05 4.78
C ARG A 250 -8.94 22.55 5.77
N LEU A 251 -8.08 21.64 5.32
CA LEU A 251 -7.06 21.02 6.17
C LEU A 251 -5.79 21.86 6.23
N ILE A 252 -5.28 22.31 5.08
CA ILE A 252 -4.00 23.03 4.96
C ILE A 252 -4.15 24.13 3.91
N ASP A 253 -3.83 25.37 4.30
CA ASP A 253 -3.56 26.43 3.33
C ASP A 253 -2.07 26.43 2.99
N PHE A 254 -1.72 25.86 1.83
CA PHE A 254 -0.32 25.76 1.41
C PHE A 254 0.30 27.12 1.05
N ASN A 255 -0.51 28.16 0.78
CA ASN A 255 0.03 29.49 0.46
C ASN A 255 0.79 30.09 1.64
N VAL A 256 0.39 29.76 2.86
CA VAL A 256 1.09 30.19 4.08
C VAL A 256 2.57 29.76 4.04
N LEU A 257 2.90 28.60 3.46
CA LEU A 257 4.31 28.18 3.34
C LEU A 257 5.12 29.09 2.41
N VAL A 258 4.48 29.65 1.37
CA VAL A 258 5.11 30.59 0.45
C VAL A 258 5.21 31.98 1.08
N GLU A 259 4.13 32.44 1.72
CA GLU A 259 4.07 33.73 2.41
C GLU A 259 5.13 33.84 3.52
N GLU A 260 5.34 32.77 4.27
CA GLU A 260 6.36 32.68 5.32
C GLU A 260 7.76 32.38 4.77
N GLY A 261 7.93 32.21 3.46
CA GLY A 261 9.22 31.93 2.82
C GLY A 261 9.80 30.54 3.13
N ALA A 262 8.97 29.59 3.55
CA ALA A 262 9.38 28.22 3.84
C ALA A 262 9.53 27.34 2.59
N VAL A 263 8.79 27.67 1.51
CA VAL A 263 8.89 27.04 0.18
C VAL A 263 8.80 28.09 -0.93
N SER A 264 9.19 27.74 -2.15
CA SER A 264 9.01 28.59 -3.34
C SER A 264 7.59 28.48 -3.90
N ALA A 265 7.15 29.46 -4.68
CA ALA A 265 5.80 29.41 -5.28
C ALA A 265 5.68 28.25 -6.27
N GLU A 266 6.75 27.93 -6.98
CA GLU A 266 6.86 26.82 -7.92
C GLU A 266 6.71 25.45 -7.24
N ASP A 267 7.03 25.34 -5.94
CA ASP A 267 6.84 24.09 -5.20
C ASP A 267 5.36 23.72 -5.05
N LEU A 268 4.45 24.70 -5.13
CA LEU A 268 3.00 24.44 -5.14
C LEU A 268 2.51 23.89 -6.48
N GLU A 269 3.32 23.95 -7.55
CA GLU A 269 3.01 23.35 -8.85
C GLU A 269 3.33 21.84 -8.88
N LEU A 270 3.98 21.30 -7.85
CA LEU A 270 4.33 19.88 -7.75
C LEU A 270 3.11 18.96 -7.62
N PHE A 271 1.96 19.49 -7.19
CA PHE A 271 0.74 18.71 -7.04
C PHE A 271 -0.47 19.44 -7.61
N VAL A 272 -1.47 18.67 -8.03
CA VAL A 272 -2.76 19.18 -8.48
C VAL A 272 -3.87 18.70 -7.58
N THR A 273 -4.94 19.48 -7.49
CA THR A 273 -6.14 19.08 -6.74
C THR A 273 -7.28 18.79 -7.71
N VAL A 274 -7.95 17.66 -7.55
CA VAL A 274 -9.06 17.20 -8.41
C VAL A 274 -10.22 16.65 -7.58
N ASP A 275 -11.41 16.58 -8.18
CA ASP A 275 -12.62 16.09 -7.52
C ASP A 275 -13.30 14.93 -8.29
N ASP A 276 -12.71 14.46 -9.39
CA ASP A 276 -13.25 13.39 -10.23
C ASP A 276 -12.15 12.36 -10.57
N PRO A 277 -12.43 11.04 -10.49
CA PRO A 277 -11.46 9.99 -10.79
C PRO A 277 -10.86 10.06 -12.20
N ARG A 278 -11.64 10.51 -13.19
CA ARG A 278 -11.19 10.68 -14.57
C ARG A 278 -10.21 11.84 -14.68
N LEU A 279 -10.48 12.96 -14.00
CA LEU A 279 -9.55 14.10 -13.98
C LEU A 279 -8.22 13.73 -13.33
N ALA A 280 -8.24 12.91 -12.26
CA ALA A 280 -7.02 12.36 -11.67
C ALA A 280 -6.21 11.54 -12.67
N TRP A 281 -6.89 10.67 -13.43
CA TRP A 281 -6.28 9.84 -14.46
C TRP A 281 -5.76 10.67 -15.65
N GLU A 282 -6.54 11.63 -16.15
CA GLU A 282 -6.17 12.54 -17.23
C GLU A 282 -4.90 13.33 -16.91
N HIS A 283 -4.73 13.74 -15.65
CA HIS A 283 -3.50 14.40 -15.22
C HIS A 283 -2.27 13.49 -15.34
N ILE A 284 -2.39 12.21 -14.96
CA ILE A 284 -1.31 11.22 -15.10
C ILE A 284 -1.02 10.94 -16.58
N VAL A 285 -2.05 10.78 -17.40
CA VAL A 285 -1.92 10.60 -18.86
C VAL A 285 -1.16 11.76 -19.47
N ARG A 286 -1.56 13.00 -19.16
CA ARG A 286 -0.91 14.21 -19.68
C ARG A 286 0.53 14.36 -19.21
N PHE A 287 0.83 13.99 -17.97
CA PHE A 287 2.18 14.08 -17.42
C PHE A 287 3.17 13.18 -18.19
N TYR A 288 2.74 11.98 -18.58
CA TYR A 288 3.58 11.00 -19.27
C TYR A 288 3.38 10.93 -20.79
N ASP A 289 2.49 11.77 -21.35
CA ASP A 289 2.06 11.70 -22.75
C ASP A 289 1.61 10.28 -23.15
N LEU A 290 0.79 9.66 -22.29
CA LEU A 290 0.32 8.29 -22.53
C LEU A 290 -0.66 8.24 -23.69
N PRO A 291 -0.62 7.19 -24.54
CA PRO A 291 -1.59 7.04 -25.61
C PRO A 291 -3.01 6.93 -25.04
N ALA A 292 -3.98 7.55 -25.71
CA ALA A 292 -5.38 7.26 -25.39
C ALA A 292 -5.62 5.75 -25.57
N ALA A 293 -6.29 5.11 -24.61
CA ALA A 293 -6.66 3.72 -24.73
C ALA A 293 -7.50 3.55 -26.00
N GLU A 294 -6.90 3.07 -27.09
CA GLU A 294 -7.65 2.64 -28.26
C GLU A 294 -8.58 1.53 -27.77
N VAL A 295 -9.88 1.78 -27.81
CA VAL A 295 -10.90 0.75 -27.70
C VAL A 295 -10.75 -0.14 -28.93
N ARG A 296 -9.79 -1.08 -28.90
CA ARG A 296 -9.80 -2.23 -29.80
C ARG A 296 -10.88 -3.17 -29.29
N CYS A 297 -12.12 -2.88 -29.66
CA CYS A 297 -13.18 -3.87 -29.64
C CYS A 297 -12.72 -5.08 -30.48
N PRO A 298 -12.74 -6.32 -29.95
CA PRO A 298 -12.84 -7.49 -30.82
C PRO A 298 -14.15 -7.48 -31.60
#